data_AF-A0A1Y1LSI3-F1
#
_entry.id   AF-A0A1Y1LSI3-F1
#
_cell.length_a   1.000
_cell.length_b   1.000
_cell.length_c   1.000
_cell.angle_alpha   90.00
_cell.angle_beta   90.00
_cell.angle_gamma   90.00
#
_symmetry.space_group_name_H-M   'P 1'
#
loop_
_entity.id
_entity.type
_entity.pdbx_description
1 polymer ?
#
loop_
_entity_poly.entity_id
_entity_poly.type
_entity_poly.pdbx_seq_one_letter_code
_entity_poly.pdbx_strand_id
1 'polypeptide(L)'
;ESDKSINSTTKPRSVKSAAVVKPCQSKLRCRPLTAKPKKDPSSDTQLEKDREQGGDYLIEICGRQLNIYGQGALRFIDKSWSMSKVKDVTVVNFNYINFNSIVGVLNKLK
;
A
#
# COMPACT_ATOMS: atom_id res chain seq x y z
N GLU A 1 -4.62 50.30 56.83
CA GLU A 1 -4.88 50.07 55.40
C GLU A 1 -5.30 48.63 55.14
N SER A 2 -6.34 48.45 54.34
CA SER A 2 -6.83 47.15 53.87
C SER A 2 -6.58 47.05 52.36
N ASP A 3 -5.85 46.03 51.92
CA ASP A 3 -5.53 45.79 50.51
C ASP A 3 -6.78 45.45 49.70
N LYS A 4 -7.04 46.24 48.64
CA LYS A 4 -8.18 46.08 47.74
C LYS A 4 -7.71 45.42 46.44
N SER A 5 -7.89 44.10 46.36
CA SER A 5 -7.60 43.30 45.17
C SER A 5 -8.58 43.60 44.03
N ILE A 6 -8.02 43.85 42.84
CA ILE A 6 -8.69 44.11 41.56
C ILE A 6 -9.08 42.77 40.90
N ASN A 7 -10.38 42.47 40.84
CA ASN A 7 -10.89 41.33 40.07
C ASN A 7 -11.36 41.80 38.68
N SER A 8 -10.55 41.51 37.66
CA SER A 8 -10.90 41.68 36.25
C SER A 8 -11.85 40.56 35.79
N THR A 9 -13.08 40.92 35.44
CA THR A 9 -14.06 39.99 34.85
C THR A 9 -13.73 39.75 33.37
N THR A 10 -12.92 38.74 33.08
CA THR A 10 -12.67 38.30 31.70
C THR A 10 -13.67 37.20 31.34
N LYS A 11 -14.60 37.48 30.42
CA LYS A 11 -15.51 36.48 29.84
C LYS A 11 -14.68 35.50 29.00
N PRO A 12 -14.71 34.17 29.24
CA PRO A 12 -14.07 33.23 28.32
C PRO A 12 -14.88 33.15 27.02
N ARG A 13 -14.19 33.28 25.87
CA ARG A 13 -14.75 32.97 24.56
C ARG A 13 -15.14 31.49 24.54
N SER A 14 -16.33 31.18 24.02
CA SER A 14 -16.74 29.80 23.73
C SER A 14 -15.85 29.28 22.59
N VAL A 15 -14.81 28.53 22.94
CA VAL A 15 -14.07 27.72 21.98
C VAL A 15 -14.88 26.44 21.79
N LYS A 16 -15.70 26.38 20.73
CA LYS A 16 -16.31 25.13 20.28
C LYS A 16 -15.18 24.17 19.94
N SER A 17 -14.90 23.26 20.86
CA SER A 17 -13.94 22.18 20.63
C SER A 17 -14.56 21.19 19.65
N ALA A 18 -13.78 20.75 18.66
CA ALA A 18 -14.20 19.71 17.72
C ALA A 18 -14.51 18.43 18.49
N ALA A 19 -15.71 17.90 18.32
CA ALA A 19 -16.07 16.59 18.87
C ALA A 19 -15.22 15.52 18.19
N VAL A 20 -14.44 14.79 18.98
CA VAL A 20 -13.74 13.56 18.56
C VAL A 20 -14.81 12.49 18.32
N VAL A 21 -15.20 12.32 17.06
CA VAL A 21 -16.02 11.18 16.64
C VAL A 21 -15.07 10.03 16.33
N LYS A 22 -15.05 9.01 17.19
CA LYS A 22 -14.41 7.72 16.91
C LYS A 22 -15.04 7.12 15.65
N PRO A 23 -14.27 6.57 14.69
CA PRO A 23 -14.85 5.94 13.52
C PRO A 23 -15.26 4.51 13.89
N CYS A 24 -16.52 4.14 13.66
CA CYS A 24 -16.84 2.77 13.28
C CYS A 24 -18.15 2.71 12.48
N GLN A 25 -18.22 1.69 11.66
CA GLN A 25 -18.88 1.64 10.37
C GLN A 25 -20.39 1.36 10.47
N SER A 26 -21.16 1.93 9.54
CA SER A 26 -22.21 1.15 8.83
C SER A 26 -22.60 1.84 7.52
N LYS A 27 -22.74 1.02 6.49
CA LYS A 27 -22.94 1.42 5.10
C LYS A 27 -24.40 1.80 4.86
N LEU A 28 -24.68 3.00 4.35
CA LEU A 28 -25.78 3.23 3.43
C LEU A 28 -25.37 4.27 2.37
N ARG A 29 -25.40 3.83 1.11
CA ARG A 29 -25.05 4.63 -0.08
C ARG A 29 -26.22 5.55 -0.41
N CYS A 30 -25.97 6.84 -0.56
CA CYS A 30 -26.81 7.73 -1.36
C CYS A 30 -25.95 8.33 -2.46
N ARG A 31 -25.97 7.70 -3.66
CA ARG A 31 -25.47 8.31 -4.89
C ARG A 31 -26.66 8.77 -5.71
N PRO A 32 -26.82 10.07 -5.97
CA PRO A 32 -27.40 10.52 -7.21
C PRO A 32 -26.30 11.14 -8.06
N LEU A 33 -26.18 10.71 -9.31
CA LEU A 33 -25.86 11.54 -10.47
C LEU A 33 -25.76 10.62 -11.68
N THR A 34 -26.64 10.90 -12.62
CA THR A 34 -26.66 10.39 -13.99
C THR A 34 -25.32 10.67 -14.66
N ALA A 35 -24.44 9.67 -14.69
CA ALA A 35 -23.31 9.62 -15.60
C ALA A 35 -23.16 8.18 -16.06
N LYS A 36 -23.25 7.96 -17.39
CA LYS A 36 -22.96 6.67 -17.99
C LYS A 36 -21.49 6.35 -17.67
N PRO A 37 -21.17 5.20 -17.06
CA PRO A 37 -19.78 4.77 -17.03
C PRO A 37 -19.38 4.49 -18.47
N LYS A 38 -18.53 5.36 -19.04
CA LYS A 38 -17.68 4.96 -20.15
C LYS A 38 -16.79 3.87 -19.58
N LYS A 39 -17.14 2.65 -19.94
CA LYS A 39 -16.35 1.46 -19.70
C LYS A 39 -15.17 1.60 -20.67
N ASP A 40 -14.07 2.20 -20.22
CA ASP A 40 -12.81 2.11 -20.96
C ASP A 40 -12.41 0.63 -20.96
N PRO A 41 -12.39 -0.05 -22.12
CA PRO A 41 -11.98 -1.43 -22.22
C PRO A 41 -10.55 -1.46 -22.75
N SER A 42 -9.56 -1.12 -21.92
CA SER A 42 -8.17 -1.35 -22.29
C SER A 42 -7.23 -1.31 -21.09
N SER A 43 -6.57 -2.46 -20.86
CA SER A 43 -5.25 -2.65 -20.23
C SER A 43 -5.07 -3.02 -18.75
N ASP A 44 -6.08 -3.50 -17.99
CA ASP A 44 -5.86 -3.85 -16.57
C ASP A 44 -5.62 -5.35 -16.27
N THR A 45 -5.75 -6.24 -17.25
CA THR A 45 -5.63 -7.70 -16.98
C THR A 45 -4.22 -8.24 -17.17
N GLN A 46 -3.30 -7.45 -17.73
CA GLN A 46 -1.94 -7.90 -18.06
C GLN A 46 -0.90 -7.43 -17.03
N LEU A 47 -1.15 -6.30 -16.36
CA LEU A 47 -0.27 -5.74 -15.33
C LEU A 47 -0.28 -6.54 -14.02
N GLU A 48 -1.42 -7.11 -13.62
CA GLU A 48 -1.51 -7.90 -12.37
C GLU A 48 -0.70 -9.20 -12.42
N LYS A 49 -0.44 -9.75 -13.60
CA LYS A 49 0.31 -11.01 -13.74
C LYS A 49 1.82 -10.81 -13.74
N ASP A 50 2.26 -9.60 -14.08
CA ASP A 50 3.66 -9.19 -14.08
C ASP A 50 4.07 -8.51 -12.77
N ARG A 51 3.11 -8.16 -11.91
CA ARG A 51 3.34 -7.45 -10.66
C ARG A 51 2.49 -8.02 -9.54
N GLU A 52 3.15 -8.66 -8.58
CA GLU A 52 2.53 -9.19 -7.38
C GLU A 52 2.87 -8.30 -6.18
N GLN A 53 1.87 -7.68 -5.60
CA GLN A 53 2.03 -6.78 -4.46
C GLN A 53 1.25 -7.32 -3.25
N GLY A 54 1.95 -7.52 -2.14
CA GLY A 54 1.37 -7.80 -0.84
C GLY A 54 1.59 -6.66 0.15
N GLY A 55 1.26 -6.89 1.42
CA GLY A 55 1.42 -5.88 2.47
C GLY A 55 2.89 -5.58 2.81
N ASP A 56 3.76 -6.58 2.67
CA ASP A 56 5.18 -6.55 3.06
C ASP A 56 6.13 -6.98 1.92
N TYR A 57 5.60 -7.15 0.71
CA TYR A 57 6.37 -7.61 -0.45
C TYR A 57 5.86 -7.03 -1.77
N LEU A 58 6.78 -6.91 -2.73
CA LEU A 58 6.48 -6.62 -4.12
C LEU A 58 7.41 -7.47 -5.01
N ILE A 59 6.88 -8.13 -6.01
CA ILE A 59 7.65 -8.82 -7.05
C ILE A 59 7.15 -8.35 -8.40
N GLU A 60 8.08 -7.95 -9.26
CA GLU A 60 7.75 -7.47 -10.59
C GLU A 60 8.72 -8.00 -11.64
N ILE A 61 8.20 -8.25 -12.84
CA ILE A 61 9.02 -8.51 -14.02
C ILE A 61 9.12 -7.20 -14.81
N CYS A 62 10.32 -6.61 -14.81
CA CYS A 62 10.63 -5.42 -15.59
C CYS A 62 11.63 -5.76 -16.69
N GLY A 63 11.13 -5.86 -17.93
CA GLY A 63 11.95 -6.24 -19.09
C GLY A 63 12.58 -7.63 -18.90
N ARG A 64 13.92 -7.67 -18.77
CA ARG A 64 14.73 -8.91 -18.60
C ARG A 64 15.16 -9.14 -17.15
N GLN A 65 14.55 -8.43 -16.20
CA GLN A 65 14.90 -8.49 -14.80
C GLN A 65 13.68 -8.87 -13.95
N LEU A 66 13.88 -9.78 -13.00
CA LEU A 66 12.94 -10.05 -11.93
C LEU A 66 13.36 -9.25 -10.70
N ASN A 67 12.57 -8.27 -10.31
CA ASN A 67 12.82 -7.47 -9.12
C ASN A 67 11.99 -8.00 -7.96
N ILE A 68 12.66 -8.31 -6.86
CA ILE A 68 12.08 -8.86 -5.64
C ILE A 68 12.32 -7.85 -4.53
N TYR A 69 11.26 -7.31 -3.97
CA TYR A 69 11.31 -6.27 -2.93
C TYR A 69 10.71 -6.77 -1.63
N GLY A 70 11.48 -6.61 -0.55
CA GLY A 70 11.04 -6.91 0.80
C GLY A 70 11.15 -8.39 1.17
N GLN A 71 11.26 -8.65 2.46
CA GLN A 71 11.56 -9.98 2.98
C GLN A 71 10.45 -11.00 2.71
N GLY A 72 9.19 -10.56 2.72
CA GLY A 72 8.03 -11.41 2.44
C GLY A 72 8.02 -11.98 1.01
N ALA A 73 8.74 -11.35 0.08
CA ALA A 73 8.77 -11.72 -1.33
C ALA A 73 9.44 -13.08 -1.58
N LEU A 74 10.40 -13.47 -0.72
CA LEU A 74 11.11 -14.74 -0.84
C LEU A 74 10.18 -15.97 -0.75
N ARG A 75 8.98 -15.80 -0.16
CA ARG A 75 7.94 -16.84 -0.07
C ARG A 75 7.29 -17.13 -1.42
N PHE A 76 7.29 -16.17 -2.34
CA PHE A 76 6.60 -16.22 -3.63
C PHE A 76 7.56 -16.32 -4.82
N ILE A 77 8.84 -16.57 -4.57
CA ILE A 77 9.86 -16.68 -5.62
C ILE A 77 9.64 -17.90 -6.53
N ASP A 78 9.08 -18.99 -5.98
CA ASP A 78 8.73 -20.23 -6.69
C ASP A 78 7.31 -20.20 -7.26
N LYS A 79 6.67 -19.03 -7.25
CA LYS A 79 5.35 -18.90 -7.82
C LYS A 79 5.45 -19.08 -9.33
N SER A 80 4.45 -19.73 -9.92
CA SER A 80 4.41 -19.95 -11.36
C SER A 80 4.18 -18.63 -12.11
N TRP A 81 5.26 -17.98 -12.52
CA TRP A 81 5.24 -16.83 -13.41
C TRP A 81 4.95 -17.27 -14.85
N SER A 82 4.55 -16.34 -15.72
CA SER A 82 4.24 -16.68 -17.11
C SER A 82 5.50 -17.17 -17.85
N MET A 83 5.45 -18.41 -18.36
CA MET A 83 6.59 -19.06 -19.03
C MET A 83 7.17 -18.24 -20.19
N SER A 84 6.33 -17.47 -20.89
CA SER A 84 6.78 -16.60 -21.99
C SER A 84 7.68 -15.45 -21.51
N LYS A 85 7.51 -14.96 -20.29
CA LYS A 85 8.29 -13.86 -19.72
C LYS A 85 9.50 -14.34 -18.95
N VAL A 86 9.39 -15.46 -18.23
CA VAL A 86 10.49 -16.05 -17.44
C VAL A 86 11.69 -16.40 -18.34
N LYS A 87 11.44 -16.87 -19.56
CA LYS A 87 12.49 -17.20 -20.54
C LYS A 87 13.42 -16.04 -20.87
N ASP A 88 12.92 -14.81 -20.79
CA ASP A 88 13.69 -13.61 -21.13
C ASP A 88 14.37 -12.99 -19.91
N VAL A 89 14.00 -13.42 -18.69
CA VAL A 89 14.62 -12.94 -17.46
C VAL A 89 16.01 -13.55 -17.33
N THR A 90 17.02 -12.69 -17.27
CA THR A 90 18.44 -13.09 -17.14
C THR A 90 19.04 -12.65 -15.80
N VAL A 91 18.42 -11.68 -15.14
CA VAL A 91 18.91 -11.07 -13.91
C VAL A 91 17.81 -11.05 -12.86
N VAL A 92 18.15 -11.40 -11.62
CA VAL A 92 17.25 -11.30 -10.47
C VAL A 92 17.84 -10.30 -9.49
N ASN A 93 17.06 -9.28 -9.15
CA ASN A 93 17.45 -8.22 -8.23
C ASN A 93 16.72 -8.39 -6.90
N PHE A 94 17.47 -8.48 -5.80
CA PHE A 94 16.94 -8.54 -4.44
C PHE A 94 17.08 -7.17 -3.78
N ASN A 95 15.96 -6.54 -3.45
CA ASN A 95 15.88 -5.20 -2.89
C ASN A 95 15.26 -5.26 -1.49
N TYR A 96 15.85 -4.55 -0.52
CA TYR A 96 15.36 -4.51 0.87
C TYR A 96 15.22 -5.90 1.50
N ILE A 97 16.13 -6.81 1.16
CA ILE A 97 16.16 -8.21 1.61
C ILE A 97 17.51 -8.47 2.28
N ASN A 98 17.50 -9.24 3.36
CA ASN A 98 18.74 -9.68 4.00
C ASN A 98 19.42 -10.76 3.14
N PHE A 99 20.70 -10.57 2.81
CA PHE A 99 21.50 -11.51 2.04
C PHE A 99 21.45 -12.95 2.57
N ASN A 100 21.52 -13.12 3.90
CA ASN A 100 21.49 -14.45 4.52
C ASN A 100 20.19 -15.21 4.23
N SER A 101 19.10 -14.49 3.98
CA SER A 101 17.80 -15.08 3.68
C SER A 101 17.64 -15.49 2.22
N ILE A 102 18.47 -14.93 1.33
CA ILE A 102 18.45 -15.27 -0.11
C ILE A 102 18.97 -16.71 -0.31
N VAL A 103 19.98 -17.12 0.45
CA VAL A 103 20.64 -18.43 0.32
C VAL A 103 19.65 -19.60 0.35
N GLY A 104 18.61 -19.51 1.20
CA GLY A 104 17.59 -20.56 1.35
C GLY A 104 16.57 -20.64 0.21
N VAL A 105 16.59 -19.70 -0.75
CA VAL A 105 15.64 -19.68 -1.87
C VAL A 105 16.29 -19.77 -3.25
N LEU A 106 17.62 -19.67 -3.35
CA LEU A 106 18.32 -19.77 -4.63
C LEU A 106 18.06 -21.12 -5.34
N ASN A 107 17.83 -22.19 -4.57
CA ASN A 107 17.47 -23.50 -5.09
C ASN A 107 16.08 -23.55 -5.77
N LYS A 108 15.23 -22.54 -5.55
CA LYS A 108 13.89 -22.44 -6.14
C LYS A 108 13.90 -21.69 -7.47
N LEU A 109 14.95 -20.94 -7.76
CA LEU A 109 15.14 -20.30 -9.06
C LEU A 109 15.56 -21.39 -10.06
N LYS A 110 14.72 -21.61 -11.09
CA LYS A 110 14.91 -22.64 -12.12
C LYS A 110 14.88 -22.04 -13.51
#